data_AF-A0A814C2Q1-F1
#
_entry.id   AF-A0A814C2Q1-F1
#
_cell.length_a   1.000
_cell.length_b   1.000
_cell.length_c   1.000
_cell.angle_alpha   90.00
_cell.angle_beta   90.00
_cell.angle_gamma   90.00
#
_symmetry.space_group_name_H-M   'P 1'
#
loop_
_entity.id
_entity.type
_entity.pdbx_description
1 polymer ?
#
loop_
_entity_poly.entity_id
_entity_poly.type
_entity_poly.pdbx_seq_one_letter_code
_entity_poly.pdbx_strand_id
1 'polypeptide(L)'
;MPVGDGVFFRPTNPSSDQRPVMNQPRDANKHPKTSLSAIILGTSIMTNKRPSYVILSDSHLKHIPQQHYDIYTIAKSGLQWIDRYDTQTSAQYKVATEHAKLISTRDTIVLAIGTNTLRHTKFVDAIEQVKNIISLIRKQHQHLSFPSQIIVTLCFACKKESAKFPTAASLSDNIDQYNRSLISLAATSHFTVIDCGIQEQHIANDKIHINVKFRHLVFDAILNQLDHNHLLPSLLMPPRSRSQFKSSSSILSPPSSHSLPSKTPIIEQFAAPSAAPVPHHHHSAHQRSKTRQSSHCKQMKNIVSSKKYQAKDYDIRLHRVIYHKFKIGEIKQVLRGLKLRWRNLNKKFVDGKCRKHLE
;
A
#
# COMPACT_ATOMS: atom_id res chain seq x y z
N MET A 1 58.06 -15.67 24.87
CA MET A 1 56.98 -16.04 25.83
C MET A 1 55.82 -16.63 25.03
N PRO A 2 55.10 -17.61 25.59
CA PRO A 2 54.99 -18.93 24.97
C PRO A 2 53.75 -19.16 24.11
N VAL A 3 53.92 -20.21 23.31
CA VAL A 3 53.00 -20.99 22.48
C VAL A 3 51.87 -21.59 23.33
N GLY A 4 50.66 -21.69 22.77
CA GLY A 4 49.49 -22.27 23.41
C GLY A 4 48.59 -22.97 22.40
N ASP A 5 48.76 -24.28 22.36
CA ASP A 5 48.22 -25.30 21.47
C ASP A 5 46.70 -25.32 21.22
N GLY A 6 46.36 -25.84 20.04
CA GLY A 6 45.00 -26.23 19.68
C GLY A 6 44.63 -27.63 20.20
N VAL A 7 43.33 -27.89 20.30
CA VAL A 7 42.79 -29.24 20.49
C VAL A 7 41.57 -29.43 19.59
N PHE A 8 41.73 -30.35 18.63
CA PHE A 8 40.70 -30.95 17.81
C PHE A 8 39.93 -31.99 18.63
N PHE A 9 38.59 -31.96 18.60
CA PHE A 9 37.77 -33.10 19.01
C PHE A 9 36.94 -33.60 17.84
N ARG A 10 37.22 -34.85 17.45
CA ARG A 10 36.49 -35.65 16.47
C ARG A 10 35.87 -36.82 17.23
N PRO A 11 34.54 -36.99 17.28
CA PRO A 11 33.95 -38.23 17.75
C PRO A 11 33.76 -39.21 16.59
N THR A 12 34.24 -40.42 16.84
CA THR A 12 34.14 -41.64 16.05
C THR A 12 32.73 -42.24 16.12
N ASN A 13 32.27 -42.78 14.99
CA ASN A 13 31.17 -43.74 14.92
C ASN A 13 31.54 -45.04 15.66
N PRO A 14 30.53 -45.72 16.25
CA PRO A 14 30.50 -47.16 16.22
C PRO A 14 29.29 -47.67 15.43
N SER A 15 29.60 -48.54 14.50
CA SER A 15 28.73 -49.53 13.88
C SER A 15 28.24 -50.55 14.91
N SER A 16 26.96 -50.90 14.88
CA SER A 16 26.50 -52.23 15.22
C SER A 16 25.21 -52.59 14.50
N ASP A 17 25.31 -53.65 13.72
CA ASP A 17 24.23 -54.48 13.22
C ASP A 17 23.35 -54.98 14.36
N GLN A 18 22.04 -54.97 14.15
CA GLN A 18 21.14 -56.06 14.55
C GLN A 18 19.76 -55.87 13.89
N ARG A 19 19.42 -56.81 13.00
CA ARG A 19 18.03 -57.08 12.57
C ARG A 19 17.31 -57.83 13.69
N PRO A 20 16.00 -57.65 13.81
CA PRO A 20 15.17 -58.81 13.50
C PRO A 20 13.95 -58.50 12.63
N VAL A 21 13.62 -59.52 11.87
CA VAL A 21 12.43 -59.70 11.04
C VAL A 21 11.22 -59.89 11.96
N MET A 22 10.14 -59.14 11.73
CA MET A 22 8.80 -59.63 12.05
C MET A 22 7.76 -59.08 11.06
N ASN A 23 7.15 -60.03 10.36
CA ASN A 23 5.99 -59.87 9.51
C ASN A 23 4.78 -59.43 10.32
N GLN A 24 3.98 -58.46 9.83
CA GLN A 24 2.51 -58.40 10.00
C GLN A 24 1.86 -57.26 9.17
N PRO A 25 0.53 -57.26 8.97
CA PRO A 25 -0.08 -57.32 7.64
C PRO A 25 -0.40 -55.97 7.01
N ARG A 26 -0.57 -56.02 5.68
CA ARG A 26 -1.11 -54.95 4.84
C ARG A 26 -2.59 -54.73 5.15
N ASP A 27 -2.89 -53.66 5.87
CA ASP A 27 -4.21 -53.03 5.80
C ASP A 27 -4.18 -51.80 4.88
N ALA A 28 -4.88 -51.97 3.77
CA ALA A 28 -5.06 -50.99 2.72
C ALA A 28 -6.06 -49.89 3.14
N ASN A 29 -5.63 -48.97 4.00
CA ASN A 29 -6.35 -47.72 4.20
C ASN A 29 -5.94 -46.69 3.12
N LYS A 30 -6.68 -46.70 2.00
CA LYS A 30 -6.70 -45.62 1.01
C LYS A 30 -7.26 -44.35 1.66
N HIS A 31 -6.39 -43.59 2.34
CA HIS A 31 -6.70 -42.21 2.67
C HIS A 31 -6.81 -41.42 1.35
N PRO A 32 -7.94 -40.74 1.07
CA PRO A 32 -7.99 -39.82 -0.05
C PRO A 32 -7.00 -38.70 0.25
N LYS A 33 -5.98 -38.58 -0.61
CA LYS A 33 -5.11 -37.41 -0.68
C LYS A 33 -5.96 -36.23 -1.15
N THR A 34 -6.77 -35.65 -0.27
CA THR A 34 -7.33 -34.33 -0.47
C THR A 34 -6.16 -33.36 -0.43
N SER A 35 -5.64 -33.08 -1.61
CA SER A 35 -4.70 -32.00 -1.88
C SER A 35 -5.27 -30.72 -1.25
N LEU A 36 -4.76 -30.34 -0.07
CA LEU A 36 -5.02 -29.06 0.60
C LEU A 36 -4.77 -27.86 -0.34
N SER A 37 -3.93 -28.03 -1.36
CA SER A 37 -3.70 -27.07 -2.44
C SER A 37 -4.92 -26.79 -3.33
N ALA A 38 -5.95 -27.65 -3.34
CA ALA A 38 -7.17 -27.46 -4.14
C ALA A 38 -8.32 -26.83 -3.34
N ILE A 39 -8.29 -26.87 -2.00
CA ILE A 39 -9.38 -26.37 -1.15
C ILE A 39 -9.29 -24.84 -0.95
N ILE A 40 -8.11 -24.23 -1.08
CA ILE A 40 -7.93 -22.77 -0.95
C ILE A 40 -8.47 -22.01 -2.18
N LEU A 41 -8.67 -22.68 -3.32
CA LEU A 41 -9.14 -22.04 -4.56
C LEU A 41 -10.68 -21.99 -4.71
N GLY A 42 -11.45 -22.57 -3.79
CA GLY A 42 -12.83 -22.99 -4.08
C GLY A 42 -13.99 -22.26 -3.42
N THR A 43 -13.80 -21.34 -2.46
CA THR A 43 -14.94 -20.84 -1.64
C THR A 43 -15.08 -19.34 -1.53
N SER A 44 -14.24 -18.57 -2.21
CA SER A 44 -14.54 -17.16 -2.41
C SER A 44 -15.26 -17.02 -3.74
N ILE A 45 -16.59 -17.11 -3.71
CA ILE A 45 -17.44 -16.41 -4.68
C ILE A 45 -17.23 -14.92 -4.39
N MET A 46 -16.01 -14.43 -4.62
CA MET A 46 -15.75 -13.01 -4.72
C MET A 46 -16.43 -12.63 -6.01
N THR A 47 -17.38 -11.71 -5.91
CA THR A 47 -17.79 -10.94 -7.06
C THR A 47 -16.50 -10.54 -7.81
N ASN A 48 -16.46 -10.71 -9.13
CA ASN A 48 -15.29 -10.35 -9.98
C ASN A 48 -14.97 -8.84 -9.94
N LYS A 49 -15.45 -8.12 -8.92
CA LYS A 49 -15.22 -6.70 -8.71
C LYS A 49 -13.77 -6.53 -8.27
N ARG A 50 -13.00 -5.89 -9.15
CA ARG A 50 -11.63 -5.48 -8.84
C ARG A 50 -11.65 -4.52 -7.65
N PRO A 51 -10.68 -4.62 -6.73
CA PRO A 51 -10.47 -3.60 -5.73
C PRO A 51 -10.35 -2.21 -6.35
N SER A 52 -10.97 -1.24 -5.67
CA SER A 52 -11.08 0.14 -6.15
C SER A 52 -10.47 1.14 -5.19
N TYR A 53 -9.66 2.05 -5.73
CA TYR A 53 -8.88 2.99 -4.95
C TYR A 53 -9.04 4.40 -5.48
N VAL A 54 -8.96 5.35 -4.56
CA VAL A 54 -8.76 6.76 -4.90
C VAL A 54 -7.43 7.22 -4.32
N ILE A 55 -6.60 7.85 -5.16
CA ILE A 55 -5.32 8.41 -4.75
C ILE A 55 -5.44 9.92 -4.83
N LEU A 56 -5.32 10.60 -3.70
CA LEU A 56 -5.24 12.05 -3.63
C LEU A 56 -3.78 12.43 -3.39
N SER A 57 -3.21 13.20 -4.32
CA SER A 57 -1.80 13.56 -4.28
C SER A 57 -1.54 14.95 -4.83
N ASP A 58 -0.36 15.47 -4.52
CA ASP A 58 0.19 16.63 -5.21
C ASP A 58 0.73 16.26 -6.61
N SER A 59 1.75 16.99 -7.11
CA SER A 59 2.35 16.72 -8.41
C SER A 59 3.13 15.41 -8.51
N HIS A 60 3.46 14.74 -7.40
CA HIS A 60 4.34 13.55 -7.42
C HIS A 60 3.70 12.33 -8.08
N LEU A 61 2.37 12.17 -7.96
CA LEU A 61 1.65 10.98 -8.46
C LEU A 61 0.78 11.23 -9.70
N LYS A 62 1.03 12.32 -10.46
CA LYS A 62 0.23 12.64 -11.65
C LYS A 62 0.19 11.53 -12.72
N HIS A 63 1.16 10.61 -12.72
CA HIS A 63 1.31 9.58 -13.76
C HIS A 63 1.45 8.16 -13.18
N ILE A 64 0.50 7.73 -12.34
CA ILE A 64 0.45 6.34 -11.90
C ILE A 64 -0.03 5.44 -13.05
N PRO A 65 0.70 4.37 -13.39
CA PRO A 65 0.21 3.38 -14.35
C PRO A 65 -0.99 2.62 -13.77
N GLN A 66 -2.09 2.58 -14.51
CA GLN A 66 -3.28 1.80 -14.16
C GLN A 66 -3.08 0.35 -14.59
N GLN A 67 -2.56 -0.50 -13.70
CA GLN A 67 -2.48 -1.94 -13.94
C GLN A 67 -3.11 -2.70 -12.78
N HIS A 68 -3.91 -3.73 -13.10
CA HIS A 68 -4.56 -4.69 -12.18
C HIS A 68 -5.65 -4.15 -11.23
N TYR A 69 -5.66 -2.84 -10.98
CA TYR A 69 -6.52 -2.18 -10.00
C TYR A 69 -7.40 -1.11 -10.65
N ASP A 70 -8.59 -0.87 -10.08
CA ASP A 70 -9.41 0.29 -10.45
C ASP A 70 -8.92 1.51 -9.64
N ILE A 71 -7.87 2.16 -10.14
CA ILE A 71 -7.24 3.31 -9.49
C ILE A 71 -7.71 4.61 -10.14
N TYR A 72 -8.37 5.45 -9.35
CA TYR A 72 -8.67 6.83 -9.71
C TYR A 72 -7.69 7.78 -9.03
N THR A 73 -6.92 8.56 -9.81
CA THR A 73 -5.93 9.49 -9.27
C THR A 73 -6.41 10.93 -9.40
N ILE A 74 -6.46 11.63 -8.26
CA ILE A 74 -6.69 13.08 -8.14
C ILE A 74 -5.33 13.71 -7.80
N ALA A 75 -4.64 14.23 -8.82
CA ALA A 75 -3.36 14.90 -8.66
C ALA A 75 -3.50 16.41 -8.89
N LYS A 76 -3.15 17.23 -7.89
CA LYS A 76 -3.20 18.70 -7.99
C LYS A 76 -1.86 19.29 -7.57
N SER A 77 -1.17 19.98 -8.48
CA SER A 77 0.05 20.72 -8.14
C SER A 77 -0.22 21.74 -7.04
N GLY A 78 0.67 21.81 -6.05
CA GLY A 78 0.51 22.71 -4.91
C GLY A 78 -0.42 22.20 -3.81
N LEU A 79 -0.98 20.99 -3.92
CA LEU A 79 -1.88 20.44 -2.89
C LEU A 79 -1.22 20.44 -1.50
N GLN A 80 -1.97 20.94 -0.52
CA GLN A 80 -1.65 21.02 0.90
C GLN A 80 -2.73 20.28 1.71
N TRP A 81 -2.42 19.88 2.93
CA TRP A 81 -3.43 19.32 3.86
C TRP A 81 -4.60 20.29 4.05
N ILE A 82 -4.30 21.52 4.48
CA ILE A 82 -5.22 22.65 4.50
C ILE A 82 -4.54 23.85 3.86
N ASP A 83 -5.16 24.38 2.82
CA ASP A 83 -4.79 25.67 2.23
C ASP A 83 -5.91 26.68 2.54
N ARG A 84 -5.57 27.76 3.25
CA ARG A 84 -6.53 28.78 3.67
C ARG A 84 -6.79 29.83 2.59
N TYR A 85 -5.93 29.90 1.58
CA TYR A 85 -5.98 30.92 0.55
C TYR A 85 -6.60 30.39 -0.74
N ASP A 86 -6.29 29.14 -1.10
CA ASP A 86 -6.86 28.48 -2.27
C ASP A 86 -7.51 27.14 -1.87
N THR A 87 -8.85 27.10 -1.88
CA THR A 87 -9.59 25.88 -1.57
C THR A 87 -9.31 24.76 -2.58
N GLN A 88 -8.91 25.09 -3.81
CA GLN A 88 -8.59 24.11 -4.86
C GLN A 88 -7.29 23.34 -4.59
N THR A 89 -6.41 23.88 -3.74
CA THR A 89 -5.17 23.22 -3.27
C THR A 89 -5.33 22.67 -1.85
N SER A 90 -6.53 22.69 -1.27
CA SER A 90 -6.80 22.13 0.06
C SER A 90 -7.31 20.68 -0.03
N ALA A 91 -6.58 19.74 0.56
CA ALA A 91 -6.97 18.33 0.64
C ALA A 91 -8.26 18.16 1.45
N GLN A 92 -8.44 18.94 2.51
CA GLN A 92 -9.67 18.95 3.30
C GLN A 92 -10.89 19.28 2.43
N TYR A 93 -10.83 20.33 1.60
CA TYR A 93 -11.93 20.69 0.70
C TYR A 93 -12.22 19.58 -0.33
N LYS A 94 -11.16 18.98 -0.89
CA LYS A 94 -11.27 17.89 -1.86
C LYS A 94 -11.97 16.66 -1.29
N VAL A 95 -11.59 16.26 -0.09
CA VAL A 95 -12.21 15.13 0.62
C VAL A 95 -13.65 15.47 1.02
N ALA A 96 -13.86 16.64 1.60
CA ALA A 96 -15.15 17.02 2.20
C ALA A 96 -16.26 17.29 1.18
N THR A 97 -15.88 17.77 -0.01
CA THR A 97 -16.82 18.37 -0.96
C THR A 97 -16.57 17.89 -2.38
N GLU A 98 -15.46 18.29 -3.00
CA GLU A 98 -15.23 18.11 -4.45
C GLU A 98 -15.26 16.64 -4.90
N HIS A 99 -14.73 15.74 -4.07
CA HIS A 99 -14.59 14.32 -4.40
C HIS A 99 -15.27 13.38 -3.40
N ALA A 100 -16.11 13.89 -2.50
CA ALA A 100 -16.81 13.09 -1.50
C ALA A 100 -17.60 11.93 -2.12
N LYS A 101 -18.34 12.18 -3.21
CA LYS A 101 -19.10 11.14 -3.92
C LYS A 101 -18.21 10.08 -4.57
N LEU A 102 -17.03 10.45 -5.04
CA LEU A 102 -16.09 9.49 -5.59
C LEU A 102 -15.55 8.61 -4.45
N ILE A 103 -15.08 9.23 -3.36
CA ILE A 103 -14.52 8.53 -2.19
C ILE A 103 -15.56 7.58 -1.57
N SER A 104 -16.84 7.95 -1.54
CA SER A 104 -17.92 7.11 -0.99
C SER A 104 -18.12 5.78 -1.72
N THR A 105 -17.58 5.62 -2.93
CA THR A 105 -17.72 4.41 -3.74
C THR A 105 -16.46 3.54 -3.81
N ARG A 106 -15.35 3.99 -3.18
CA ARG A 106 -14.05 3.33 -3.25
C ARG A 106 -13.73 2.57 -1.97
N ASP A 107 -12.98 1.47 -2.11
CA ASP A 107 -12.65 0.59 -1.00
C ASP A 107 -11.52 1.15 -0.14
N THR A 108 -10.66 2.00 -0.72
CA THR A 108 -9.48 2.55 -0.06
C THR A 108 -9.12 3.93 -0.63
N ILE A 109 -8.63 4.81 0.24
CA ILE A 109 -8.05 6.10 -0.10
C ILE A 109 -6.56 6.13 0.24
N VAL A 110 -5.75 6.63 -0.70
CA VAL A 110 -4.31 6.89 -0.51
C VAL A 110 -4.08 8.40 -0.53
N LEU A 111 -3.48 8.93 0.52
CA LEU A 111 -3.15 10.34 0.68
C LEU A 111 -1.63 10.51 0.58
N ALA A 112 -1.17 11.02 -0.57
CA ALA A 112 0.25 11.31 -0.83
C ALA A 112 0.47 12.81 -0.89
N ILE A 113 0.47 13.43 0.28
CA ILE A 113 0.44 14.89 0.51
C ILE A 113 1.45 15.22 1.61
N GLY A 114 2.09 16.38 1.52
CA GLY A 114 2.89 16.91 2.61
C GLY A 114 3.94 17.91 2.18
N THR A 115 4.54 17.72 0.99
CA THR A 115 5.69 18.53 0.57
C THR A 115 5.38 20.02 0.49
N ASN A 116 4.21 20.41 -0.02
CA ASN A 116 3.82 21.83 -0.07
C ASN A 116 3.43 22.36 1.32
N THR A 117 2.72 21.59 2.14
CA THR A 117 2.34 21.98 3.50
C THR A 117 3.56 22.20 4.39
N LEU A 118 4.48 21.23 4.46
CA LEU A 118 5.61 21.28 5.38
C LEU A 118 6.66 22.33 5.01
N ARG A 119 6.62 22.87 3.79
CA ARG A 119 7.38 24.07 3.43
C ARG A 119 6.87 25.33 4.11
N HIS A 120 5.61 25.37 4.53
CA HIS A 120 4.97 26.61 5.05
C HIS A 120 4.28 26.42 6.41
N THR A 121 4.29 25.20 6.95
CA THR A 121 3.56 24.82 8.17
C THR A 121 4.48 24.01 9.08
N LYS A 122 4.45 24.30 10.40
CA LYS A 122 5.20 23.50 11.37
C LYS A 122 4.59 22.10 11.45
N PHE A 123 5.40 21.09 11.70
CA PHE A 123 4.93 19.71 11.71
C PHE A 123 3.78 19.49 12.70
N VAL A 124 3.80 20.14 13.87
CA VAL A 124 2.72 20.05 14.88
C VAL A 124 1.37 20.44 14.28
N ASP A 125 1.31 21.59 13.61
CA ASP A 125 0.09 22.07 12.95
C ASP A 125 -0.32 21.12 11.82
N ALA A 126 0.64 20.63 11.03
CA ALA A 126 0.37 19.70 9.92
C ALA A 126 -0.18 18.36 10.43
N ILE A 127 0.32 17.84 11.55
CA ILE A 127 -0.17 16.59 12.17
C ILE A 127 -1.59 16.75 12.67
N GLU A 128 -1.92 17.89 13.28
CA GLU A 128 -3.29 18.18 13.69
C GLU A 128 -4.23 18.29 12.47
N GLN A 129 -3.76 18.86 11.35
CA GLN A 129 -4.51 18.86 10.09
C GLN A 129 -4.78 17.45 9.58
N VAL A 130 -3.76 16.57 9.58
CA VAL A 130 -3.92 15.16 9.19
C VAL A 130 -4.96 14.47 10.06
N LYS A 131 -4.85 14.60 11.39
CA LYS A 131 -5.79 14.00 12.35
C LYS A 131 -7.24 14.43 12.08
N ASN A 132 -7.45 15.72 11.80
CA ASN A 132 -8.77 16.26 11.48
C ASN A 132 -9.32 15.75 10.15
N ILE A 133 -8.47 15.64 9.13
CA ILE A 133 -8.85 15.08 7.81
C ILE A 133 -9.19 13.59 7.93
N ILE A 134 -8.41 12.79 8.65
CA ILE A 134 -8.70 11.37 8.89
C ILE A 134 -10.04 11.19 9.61
N SER A 135 -10.29 12.00 10.65
CA SER A 135 -11.56 12.00 11.37
C SER A 135 -12.74 12.38 10.46
N LEU A 136 -12.55 13.38 9.60
CA LEU A 136 -13.54 13.82 8.61
C LEU A 136 -13.87 12.72 7.59
N ILE A 137 -12.85 12.05 7.04
CA ILE A 137 -13.02 10.92 6.10
C ILE A 137 -13.92 9.87 6.75
N ARG A 138 -13.61 9.43 7.97
CA ARG A 138 -14.41 8.39 8.65
C ARG A 138 -15.82 8.83 8.95
N LYS A 139 -16.01 10.09 9.34
CA LYS A 139 -17.33 10.65 9.61
C LYS A 139 -18.21 10.63 8.36
N GLN A 140 -17.66 10.97 7.19
CA GLN A 140 -18.40 11.02 5.93
C GLN A 140 -18.47 9.68 5.20
N HIS A 141 -17.52 8.78 5.45
CA HIS A 141 -17.32 7.53 4.73
C HIS A 141 -17.11 6.38 5.71
N GLN A 142 -18.20 5.93 6.33
CA GLN A 142 -18.17 4.89 7.37
C GLN A 142 -17.53 3.58 6.90
N HIS A 143 -17.57 3.29 5.60
CA HIS A 143 -16.94 2.09 5.05
C HIS A 143 -15.41 2.15 5.05
N LEU A 144 -14.78 3.32 5.29
CA LEU A 144 -13.33 3.53 5.41
C LEU A 144 -12.87 3.51 6.89
N SER A 145 -13.44 2.62 7.70
CA SER A 145 -13.15 2.55 9.14
C SER A 145 -11.93 1.70 9.49
N PHE A 146 -11.49 0.81 8.61
CA PHE A 146 -10.37 -0.09 8.87
C PHE A 146 -9.00 0.56 8.56
N PRO A 147 -7.94 0.19 9.29
CA PRO A 147 -6.61 0.75 9.07
C PRO A 147 -6.05 0.60 7.66
N SER A 148 -6.38 -0.49 6.97
CA SER A 148 -5.93 -0.75 5.60
C SER A 148 -6.61 0.10 4.54
N GLN A 149 -7.72 0.78 4.87
CA GLN A 149 -8.55 1.52 3.92
C GLN A 149 -8.19 3.00 3.82
N ILE A 150 -7.44 3.53 4.79
CA ILE A 150 -6.87 4.88 4.73
C ILE A 150 -5.35 4.72 4.80
N ILE A 151 -4.69 5.06 3.71
CA ILE A 151 -3.24 4.96 3.58
C ILE A 151 -2.68 6.37 3.44
N VAL A 152 -1.66 6.72 4.23
CA VAL A 152 -0.96 8.01 4.15
C VAL A 152 0.50 7.75 3.86
N THR A 153 1.08 8.44 2.88
CA THR A 153 2.53 8.35 2.65
C THR A 153 3.28 9.22 3.64
N LEU A 154 4.48 8.81 4.04
CA LEU A 154 5.44 9.75 4.61
C LEU A 154 5.68 10.90 3.63
N CYS A 155 5.95 12.09 4.17
CA CYS A 155 6.35 13.22 3.33
C CYS A 155 7.73 12.92 2.73
N PHE A 156 7.85 13.11 1.42
CA PHE A 156 9.12 12.95 0.73
C PHE A 156 10.11 14.04 1.14
N ALA A 157 11.39 13.72 1.04
CA ALA A 157 12.47 14.68 1.24
C ALA A 157 12.28 15.92 0.35
N CYS A 158 12.56 17.11 0.89
CA CYS A 158 12.44 18.37 0.18
C CYS A 158 13.52 19.34 0.68
N LYS A 159 14.15 20.05 -0.26
CA LYS A 159 15.24 21.00 0.04
C LYS A 159 14.93 22.42 -0.41
N LYS A 160 13.70 22.68 -0.89
CA LYS A 160 13.30 24.03 -1.29
C LYS A 160 12.80 24.81 -0.08
N GLU A 161 13.68 25.67 0.40
CA GLU A 161 13.46 26.58 1.52
C GLU A 161 12.22 27.49 1.33
N SER A 162 11.82 28.13 2.41
CA SER A 162 10.75 29.12 2.46
C SER A 162 11.04 30.18 3.52
N ALA A 163 10.24 31.24 3.56
CA ALA A 163 10.33 32.24 4.62
C ALA A 163 10.20 31.65 6.04
N LYS A 164 9.47 30.53 6.20
CA LYS A 164 9.27 29.87 7.50
C LYS A 164 10.39 28.91 7.86
N PHE A 165 11.02 28.31 6.86
CA PHE A 165 12.15 27.39 7.00
C PHE A 165 13.27 27.86 6.08
N PRO A 166 14.07 28.85 6.53
CA PRO A 166 15.01 29.58 5.69
C PRO A 166 16.25 28.76 5.33
N THR A 167 16.48 27.60 5.96
CA THR A 167 17.58 26.69 5.64
C THR A 167 17.08 25.29 5.33
N ALA A 168 17.74 24.59 4.41
CA ALA A 168 17.44 23.19 4.09
C ALA A 168 17.46 22.28 5.32
N ALA A 169 18.38 22.53 6.27
CA ALA A 169 18.44 21.79 7.53
C ALA A 169 17.19 21.99 8.39
N SER A 170 16.72 23.24 8.56
CA SER A 170 15.49 23.53 9.31
C SER A 170 14.24 22.92 8.68
N LEU A 171 14.18 22.86 7.34
CA LEU A 171 13.09 22.20 6.61
C LEU A 171 13.15 20.68 6.77
N SER A 172 14.34 20.09 6.66
CA SER A 172 14.54 18.64 6.85
C SER A 172 14.13 18.21 8.25
N ASP A 173 14.55 18.94 9.29
CA ASP A 173 14.17 18.65 10.67
C ASP A 173 12.63 18.72 10.86
N ASN A 174 11.97 19.71 10.27
CA ASN A 174 10.51 19.79 10.28
C ASN A 174 9.84 18.59 9.59
N ILE A 175 10.38 18.13 8.45
CA ILE A 175 9.88 16.95 7.74
C ILE A 175 10.10 15.66 8.54
N ASP A 176 11.26 15.52 9.17
CA ASP A 176 11.61 14.35 9.98
C ASP A 176 10.74 14.26 11.23
N GLN A 177 10.50 15.39 11.91
CA GLN A 177 9.58 15.48 13.03
C GLN A 177 8.14 15.13 12.60
N TYR A 178 7.68 15.66 11.45
CA TYR A 178 6.39 15.29 10.88
C TYR A 178 6.28 13.79 10.63
N ASN A 179 7.26 13.18 9.95
CA ASN A 179 7.21 11.77 9.58
C ASN A 179 7.20 10.86 10.83
N ARG A 180 7.97 11.19 11.87
CA ARG A 180 7.92 10.49 13.16
C ARG A 180 6.55 10.62 13.83
N SER A 181 6.02 11.83 13.93
CA SER A 181 4.70 12.08 14.52
C SER A 181 3.56 11.44 13.72
N LEU A 182 3.68 11.33 12.39
CA LEU A 182 2.69 10.70 11.53
C LEU A 182 2.59 9.19 11.80
N ILE A 183 3.72 8.51 12.05
CA ILE A 183 3.74 7.11 12.45
C ILE A 183 3.03 6.90 13.80
N SER A 184 3.31 7.77 14.79
CA SER A 184 2.61 7.72 16.09
C SER A 184 1.11 8.01 15.95
N LEU A 185 0.75 8.98 15.10
CA LEU A 185 -0.65 9.29 14.82
C LEU A 185 -1.36 8.11 14.14
N ALA A 186 -0.69 7.39 13.24
CA ALA A 186 -1.26 6.24 12.55
C ALA A 186 -1.65 5.11 13.50
N ALA A 187 -0.81 4.86 14.52
CA ALA A 187 -1.11 3.87 15.56
C ALA A 187 -2.34 4.24 16.39
N THR A 188 -2.46 5.50 16.80
CA THR A 188 -3.56 5.98 17.66
C THR A 188 -4.86 6.24 16.88
N SER A 189 -4.74 6.66 15.62
CA SER A 189 -5.87 6.97 14.75
C SER A 189 -6.15 5.87 13.74
N HIS A 190 -5.61 4.66 13.92
CA HIS A 190 -5.93 3.46 13.16
C HIS A 190 -5.89 3.60 11.62
N PHE A 191 -4.84 4.18 11.05
CA PHE A 191 -4.63 4.19 9.59
C PHE A 191 -3.25 3.65 9.22
N THR A 192 -3.02 3.37 7.94
CA THR A 192 -1.74 2.82 7.47
C THR A 192 -0.81 3.94 7.02
N VAL A 193 0.45 3.89 7.43
CA VAL A 193 1.50 4.76 6.90
C VAL A 193 2.44 3.95 6.01
N ILE A 194 2.81 4.50 4.85
CA ILE A 194 3.81 3.91 3.97
C ILE A 194 5.02 4.81 3.80
N ASP A 195 6.21 4.22 3.95
CA ASP A 195 7.46 4.81 3.51
C ASP A 195 7.72 4.37 2.06
N CYS A 196 7.85 5.35 1.16
CA CYS A 196 8.14 5.11 -0.24
C CYS A 196 9.64 5.02 -0.56
N GLY A 197 10.51 5.14 0.45
CA GLY A 197 11.96 5.08 0.31
C GLY A 197 12.55 6.27 -0.45
N ILE A 198 11.85 7.41 -0.47
CA ILE A 198 12.31 8.63 -1.16
C ILE A 198 13.23 9.43 -0.24
N GLN A 199 14.52 9.36 -0.52
CA GLN A 199 15.59 10.05 0.20
C GLN A 199 16.04 11.30 -0.58
N GLU A 200 16.89 12.11 0.05
CA GLU A 200 17.37 13.38 -0.50
C GLU A 200 18.03 13.26 -1.87
N GLN A 201 18.81 12.21 -2.11
CA GLN A 201 19.46 11.95 -3.40
C GLN A 201 18.49 11.59 -4.53
N HIS A 202 17.21 11.33 -4.19
CA HIS A 202 16.16 11.06 -5.17
C HIS A 202 15.46 12.33 -5.65
N ILE A 203 15.76 13.49 -5.06
CA ILE A 203 15.11 14.77 -5.38
C ILE A 203 15.79 15.41 -6.61
N ALA A 204 14.97 16.01 -7.47
CA ALA A 204 15.41 16.71 -8.67
C ALA A 204 16.10 18.05 -8.34
N ASN A 205 16.61 18.71 -9.38
CA ASN A 205 17.36 19.96 -9.24
C ASN A 205 16.52 21.11 -8.69
N ASP A 206 15.18 21.06 -8.86
CA ASP A 206 14.24 22.04 -8.30
C ASP A 206 14.02 21.90 -6.79
N LYS A 207 14.67 20.91 -6.17
CA LYS A 207 14.68 20.67 -4.72
C LYS A 207 13.30 20.33 -4.13
N ILE A 208 12.29 20.04 -4.96
CA ILE A 208 10.95 19.62 -4.53
C ILE A 208 10.60 18.27 -5.13
N HIS A 209 10.71 18.15 -6.46
CA HIS A 209 10.13 17.02 -7.16
C HIS A 209 11.03 15.79 -7.11
N ILE A 210 10.42 14.60 -7.09
CA ILE A 210 11.17 13.37 -7.26
C ILE A 210 11.74 13.32 -8.68
N ASN A 211 13.04 13.05 -8.80
CA ASN A 211 13.68 12.83 -10.08
C ASN A 211 12.95 11.69 -10.81
N VAL A 212 12.64 11.90 -12.09
CA VAL A 212 11.85 10.97 -12.91
C VAL A 212 12.34 9.52 -12.81
N LYS A 213 13.66 9.32 -12.72
CA LYS A 213 14.26 7.98 -12.62
C LYS A 213 13.87 7.20 -11.35
N PHE A 214 13.44 7.88 -10.29
CA PHE A 214 13.08 7.28 -9.00
C PHE A 214 11.57 7.25 -8.71
N ARG A 215 10.73 7.79 -9.60
CA ARG A 215 9.26 7.80 -9.39
C ARG A 215 8.66 6.40 -9.24
N HIS A 216 9.27 5.41 -9.87
CA HIS A 216 8.88 4.00 -9.75
C HIS A 216 8.92 3.48 -8.31
N LEU A 217 9.79 4.02 -7.44
CA LEU A 217 9.86 3.61 -6.04
C LEU A 217 8.56 3.92 -5.29
N VAL A 218 7.95 5.07 -5.57
CA VAL A 218 6.67 5.47 -4.95
C VAL A 218 5.56 4.55 -5.43
N PHE A 219 5.52 4.26 -6.73
CA PHE A 219 4.50 3.38 -7.31
C PHE A 219 4.63 1.96 -6.76
N ASP A 220 5.84 1.40 -6.75
CA ASP A 220 6.12 0.07 -6.22
C ASP A 220 5.70 -0.02 -4.74
N ALA A 221 6.02 1.01 -3.93
CA ALA A 221 5.64 1.04 -2.52
C ALA A 221 4.12 1.06 -2.31
N ILE A 222 3.39 1.89 -3.06
CA ILE A 222 1.92 1.94 -3.02
C ILE A 222 1.35 0.59 -3.45
N LEU A 223 1.74 0.07 -4.61
CA LEU A 223 1.20 -1.19 -5.15
C LEU A 223 1.46 -2.37 -4.22
N ASN A 224 2.68 -2.49 -3.68
CA ASN A 224 3.00 -3.54 -2.69
C ASN A 224 2.11 -3.45 -1.45
N GLN A 225 1.78 -2.23 -1.00
CA GLN A 225 0.86 -2.05 0.13
C GLN A 225 -0.57 -2.46 -0.24
N LEU A 226 -1.04 -2.11 -1.44
CA LEU A 226 -2.35 -2.53 -1.92
C LEU A 226 -2.42 -4.07 -2.00
N ASP A 227 -1.43 -4.70 -2.64
CA ASP A 227 -1.32 -6.16 -2.72
C ASP A 227 -1.37 -6.81 -1.32
N HIS A 228 -0.62 -6.26 -0.37
CA HIS A 228 -0.61 -6.74 1.02
C HIS A 228 -2.00 -6.68 1.67
N ASN A 229 -2.71 -5.56 1.47
CA ASN A 229 -4.04 -5.36 2.01
C ASN A 229 -5.09 -6.29 1.38
N HIS A 230 -4.92 -6.70 0.12
CA HIS A 230 -5.81 -7.66 -0.54
C HIS A 230 -5.59 -9.11 -0.14
N LEU A 231 -4.35 -9.50 0.12
CA LEU A 231 -4.02 -10.88 0.48
C LEU A 231 -4.40 -11.20 1.94
N LEU A 232 -4.36 -10.21 2.84
CA LEU A 232 -4.62 -10.39 4.28
C LEU A 232 -6.04 -10.93 4.60
N PRO A 233 -7.15 -10.39 4.06
CA PRO A 233 -8.49 -10.90 4.32
C PRO A 233 -8.67 -12.37 3.92
N SER A 234 -7.99 -12.82 2.85
CA SER A 234 -8.10 -14.20 2.36
C SER A 234 -7.47 -15.24 3.30
N LEU A 235 -6.53 -14.82 4.16
CA LEU A 235 -5.80 -15.70 5.08
C LEU A 235 -6.39 -15.73 6.49
N LEU A 236 -7.13 -14.70 6.88
CA LEU A 236 -7.68 -14.55 8.24
C LEU A 236 -9.14 -14.97 8.36
N MET A 237 -9.84 -15.23 7.26
CA MET A 237 -11.16 -15.84 7.33
C MET A 237 -11.00 -17.33 7.65
N PRO A 238 -11.46 -17.83 8.82
CA PRO A 238 -11.49 -19.26 9.06
C PRO A 238 -12.32 -19.92 7.96
N PRO A 239 -11.97 -21.13 7.48
CA PRO A 239 -12.79 -21.84 6.52
C PRO A 239 -14.19 -21.95 7.12
N ARG A 240 -15.18 -21.28 6.51
CA ARG A 240 -16.58 -21.45 6.88
C ARG A 240 -16.90 -22.93 6.70
N SER A 241 -16.99 -23.67 7.81
CA SER A 241 -17.46 -25.06 7.80
C SER A 241 -18.81 -25.10 7.11
N ARG A 242 -18.82 -25.69 5.92
CA ARG A 242 -19.98 -25.79 5.04
C ARG A 242 -20.92 -26.91 5.46
N SER A 243 -21.15 -27.06 6.78
CA SER A 243 -22.10 -28.03 7.35
C SER A 243 -23.13 -27.29 8.20
N GLN A 244 -24.06 -26.61 7.53
CA GLN A 244 -25.41 -26.53 8.05
C GLN A 244 -26.30 -27.21 7.03
N PHE A 245 -26.45 -28.52 7.26
CA PHE A 245 -27.56 -29.31 6.76
C PHE A 245 -28.85 -28.55 7.12
N LYS A 246 -29.67 -28.30 6.09
CA LYS A 246 -31.03 -27.80 6.24
C LYS A 246 -31.82 -28.83 7.04
N SER A 247 -32.23 -28.47 8.25
CA SER A 247 -33.39 -29.08 8.88
C SER A 247 -34.57 -28.15 8.67
N SER A 248 -35.37 -28.48 7.67
CA SER A 248 -36.65 -27.85 7.39
C SER A 248 -37.65 -28.29 8.46
N SER A 249 -38.16 -27.36 9.25
CA SER A 249 -39.40 -27.54 9.99
C SER A 249 -40.18 -26.23 9.96
N SER A 250 -41.12 -26.19 9.03
CA SER A 250 -42.31 -25.33 9.03
C SER A 250 -43.13 -25.51 10.30
N ILE A 251 -43.64 -24.43 10.90
CA ILE A 251 -44.97 -24.37 11.55
C ILE A 251 -45.45 -22.89 11.61
N LEU A 252 -46.56 -22.67 10.91
CA LEU A 252 -47.68 -21.72 11.05
C LEU A 252 -47.60 -20.49 12.00
N SER A 253 -47.97 -19.31 11.44
CA SER A 253 -48.67 -18.18 12.12
C SER A 253 -50.21 -18.40 12.04
N PRO A 254 -51.16 -17.53 12.51
CA PRO A 254 -51.12 -16.15 13.11
C PRO A 254 -52.21 -15.97 14.25
N PRO A 255 -52.95 -14.83 14.53
CA PRO A 255 -52.85 -13.38 14.17
C PRO A 255 -53.18 -12.30 15.28
N SER A 256 -52.87 -11.01 14.95
CA SER A 256 -53.54 -9.69 15.27
C SER A 256 -53.79 -9.23 16.74
N SER A 257 -53.74 -7.95 17.14
CA SER A 257 -54.45 -6.74 16.62
C SER A 257 -54.08 -5.38 17.32
N HIS A 258 -54.51 -4.25 16.70
CA HIS A 258 -54.74 -2.87 17.20
C HIS A 258 -53.52 -1.95 17.53
N SER A 259 -53.46 -0.63 17.30
CA SER A 259 -54.38 0.43 16.81
C SER A 259 -53.60 1.73 16.47
N LEU A 260 -54.14 2.56 15.56
CA LEU A 260 -53.84 4.00 15.30
C LEU A 260 -54.75 4.89 16.20
N PRO A 261 -54.78 6.28 16.21
CA PRO A 261 -54.18 7.30 15.31
C PRO A 261 -53.69 8.63 15.98
N SER A 262 -53.11 9.57 15.20
CA SER A 262 -53.34 11.05 15.20
C SER A 262 -52.21 11.79 14.45
N LYS A 263 -52.46 12.45 13.31
CA LYS A 263 -52.84 13.87 13.05
C LYS A 263 -51.71 14.93 13.25
N THR A 264 -51.34 15.53 12.10
CA THR A 264 -50.60 16.76 11.67
C THR A 264 -50.84 18.06 12.48
N PRO A 265 -50.11 19.22 12.30
CA PRO A 265 -49.51 19.81 11.06
C PRO A 265 -48.09 20.47 11.19
N ILE A 266 -47.28 20.63 10.13
CA ILE A 266 -47.05 21.71 9.11
C ILE A 266 -46.73 23.16 9.61
N ILE A 267 -45.60 23.72 9.09
CA ILE A 267 -45.32 25.11 8.59
C ILE A 267 -44.18 25.91 9.28
N GLU A 268 -43.18 26.30 8.45
CA GLU A 268 -42.28 27.50 8.44
C GLU A 268 -41.33 27.75 9.64
N GLN A 269 -40.20 28.45 9.58
CA GLN A 269 -39.55 29.37 8.64
C GLN A 269 -38.09 29.44 9.15
N PHE A 270 -37.06 29.39 8.31
CA PHE A 270 -35.74 29.92 8.71
C PHE A 270 -35.20 30.85 7.64
N ALA A 271 -35.03 32.09 8.08
CA ALA A 271 -34.59 33.24 7.34
C ALA A 271 -33.16 33.11 6.82
N ALA A 272 -32.95 33.67 5.63
CA ALA A 272 -31.64 34.00 5.08
C ALA A 272 -31.00 35.17 5.84
N PRO A 273 -29.66 35.23 5.91
CA PRO A 273 -28.96 36.50 5.96
C PRO A 273 -28.17 36.74 4.67
N SER A 274 -28.65 37.75 3.95
CA SER A 274 -27.92 38.92 3.44
C SER A 274 -26.51 38.72 2.87
N ALA A 275 -26.40 38.97 1.57
CA ALA A 275 -25.18 39.22 0.83
C ALA A 275 -24.55 40.58 1.21
N ALA A 276 -23.22 40.62 1.25
CA ALA A 276 -22.45 41.85 1.12
C ALA A 276 -21.24 41.62 0.20
N PRO A 277 -20.81 42.64 -0.57
CA PRO A 277 -20.14 42.46 -1.86
C PRO A 277 -18.62 42.35 -1.79
N VAL A 278 -18.07 41.54 -2.71
CA VAL A 278 -16.64 41.38 -2.98
C VAL A 278 -16.20 42.41 -4.03
N PRO A 279 -15.14 43.21 -3.81
CA PRO A 279 -14.60 44.09 -4.83
C PRO A 279 -13.72 43.33 -5.83
N HIS A 280 -14.01 43.55 -7.10
CA HIS A 280 -13.22 43.13 -8.25
C HIS A 280 -11.84 43.81 -8.27
N HIS A 281 -10.78 43.03 -8.43
CA HIS A 281 -9.50 43.55 -8.93
C HIS A 281 -8.98 42.74 -10.12
N HIS A 282 -8.52 43.51 -11.09
CA HIS A 282 -8.21 43.16 -12.47
C HIS A 282 -7.09 42.13 -12.65
N HIS A 283 -7.31 41.25 -13.64
CA HIS A 283 -6.28 40.51 -14.33
C HIS A 283 -5.33 41.43 -15.11
N SER A 284 -4.03 41.15 -15.05
CA SER A 284 -3.08 41.53 -16.09
C SER A 284 -2.32 40.29 -16.54
N ALA A 285 -2.55 39.94 -17.80
CA ALA A 285 -1.89 38.87 -18.52
C ALA A 285 -0.55 39.35 -19.07
N HIS A 286 0.51 38.57 -18.87
CA HIS A 286 1.71 38.70 -19.69
C HIS A 286 2.11 37.34 -20.26
N GLN A 287 1.95 37.26 -21.58
CA GLN A 287 2.48 36.25 -22.47
C GLN A 287 4.01 36.23 -22.39
N ARG A 288 4.61 35.05 -22.44
CA ARG A 288 5.88 34.86 -23.17
C ARG A 288 6.00 33.44 -23.70
N SER A 289 6.30 33.41 -24.98
CA SER A 289 6.32 32.28 -25.90
C SER A 289 7.72 31.70 -26.09
N LYS A 290 7.77 30.49 -26.68
CA LYS A 290 8.89 29.82 -27.37
C LYS A 290 9.94 29.18 -26.42
N THR A 291 10.48 27.99 -26.65
CA THR A 291 10.91 27.38 -27.92
C THR A 291 10.97 25.85 -27.83
N ARG A 292 10.57 25.16 -28.92
CA ARG A 292 10.90 23.75 -29.21
C ARG A 292 12.33 23.66 -29.76
N GLN A 293 13.11 22.64 -29.38
CA GLN A 293 13.75 21.70 -30.33
C GLN A 293 14.63 20.62 -29.66
N SER A 294 14.48 19.42 -30.22
CA SER A 294 15.51 18.40 -30.51
C SER A 294 16.18 17.59 -29.37
N SER A 295 15.94 16.27 -29.36
CA SER A 295 17.03 15.28 -29.43
C SER A 295 16.50 13.84 -29.53
N HIS A 296 16.06 13.46 -30.73
CA HIS A 296 15.58 12.11 -31.07
C HIS A 296 16.73 11.12 -31.42
N CYS A 297 17.94 11.29 -30.84
CA CYS A 297 19.11 10.46 -31.21
C CYS A 297 19.89 9.88 -30.01
N LYS A 298 19.27 9.78 -28.82
CA LYS A 298 19.87 9.15 -27.62
C LYS A 298 19.25 7.80 -27.22
N GLN A 299 18.32 7.26 -28.02
CA GLN A 299 17.42 6.21 -27.54
C GLN A 299 17.88 4.75 -27.75
N MET A 300 18.98 4.48 -28.48
CA MET A 300 19.39 3.09 -28.74
C MET A 300 20.53 2.55 -27.85
N LYS A 301 21.25 3.38 -27.08
CA LYS A 301 22.33 2.90 -26.20
C LYS A 301 21.88 2.49 -24.78
N ASN A 302 20.62 2.75 -24.41
CA ASN A 302 20.10 2.48 -23.05
C ASN A 302 19.40 1.10 -22.87
N ILE A 303 19.20 0.34 -23.94
CA ILE A 303 18.41 -0.91 -23.88
C ILE A 303 19.27 -2.10 -23.39
N VAL A 304 20.59 -2.08 -23.62
CA VAL A 304 21.49 -3.20 -23.24
C VAL A 304 21.98 -3.09 -21.79
N SER A 305 22.08 -1.87 -21.24
CA SER A 305 22.46 -1.63 -19.83
C SER A 305 21.31 -1.85 -18.84
N SER A 306 20.06 -1.71 -19.28
CA SER A 306 18.83 -1.92 -18.48
C SER A 306 18.65 -3.38 -18.02
N LYS A 307 18.99 -4.37 -18.87
CA LYS A 307 18.75 -5.79 -18.56
C LYS A 307 19.72 -6.39 -17.53
N LYS A 308 20.95 -5.85 -17.41
CA LYS A 308 21.91 -6.29 -16.37
C LYS A 308 21.61 -5.72 -14.98
N TYR A 309 20.93 -4.57 -14.89
CA TYR A 309 20.54 -3.97 -13.60
C TYR A 309 19.32 -4.66 -12.96
N GLN A 310 18.35 -5.11 -13.77
CA GLN A 310 17.14 -5.76 -13.24
C GLN A 310 17.39 -7.09 -12.51
N ALA A 311 18.43 -7.83 -12.87
CA ALA A 311 18.76 -9.09 -12.20
C ALA A 311 19.39 -8.89 -10.81
N LYS A 312 20.16 -7.81 -10.60
CA LYS A 312 20.76 -7.49 -9.29
C LYS A 312 19.75 -6.86 -8.32
N ASP A 313 18.81 -6.06 -8.81
CA ASP A 313 17.77 -5.45 -7.97
C ASP A 313 16.74 -6.47 -7.45
N TYR A 314 16.48 -7.55 -8.19
CA TYR A 314 15.57 -8.61 -7.76
C TYR A 314 16.10 -9.36 -6.52
N ASP A 315 17.42 -9.58 -6.47
CA ASP A 315 18.08 -10.31 -5.38
C ASP A 315 18.11 -9.48 -4.08
N ILE A 316 18.30 -8.16 -4.20
CA ILE A 316 18.26 -7.21 -3.08
C ILE A 316 16.82 -7.03 -2.55
N ARG A 317 15.82 -7.01 -3.44
CA ARG A 317 14.39 -6.90 -3.06
C ARG A 317 13.92 -8.13 -2.28
N LEU A 318 14.34 -9.34 -2.64
CA LEU A 318 13.99 -10.56 -1.92
C LEU A 318 14.61 -10.59 -0.51
N HIS A 319 15.86 -10.11 -0.38
CA HIS A 319 16.54 -10.06 0.91
C HIS A 319 15.91 -9.06 1.90
N ARG A 320 15.38 -7.92 1.44
CA ARG A 320 14.76 -6.91 2.32
C ARG A 320 13.38 -7.29 2.84
N VAL A 321 12.56 -7.95 2.04
CA VAL A 321 11.20 -8.37 2.45
C VAL A 321 11.26 -9.45 3.55
N ILE A 322 12.29 -10.29 3.54
CA ILE A 322 12.44 -11.39 4.50
C ILE A 322 12.89 -10.89 5.89
N TYR A 323 13.61 -9.77 5.97
CA TYR A 323 14.24 -9.33 7.22
C TYR A 323 13.30 -8.62 8.20
N HIS A 324 12.14 -8.14 7.76
CA HIS A 324 11.32 -7.26 8.61
C HIS A 324 10.19 -7.93 9.41
N LYS A 325 9.92 -9.24 9.23
CA LYS A 325 8.75 -9.89 9.90
C LYS A 325 8.91 -11.33 10.38
N PHE A 326 10.05 -12.00 10.22
CA PHE A 326 10.16 -13.42 10.56
C PHE A 326 11.16 -13.68 11.69
N LYS A 327 10.77 -14.54 12.65
CA LYS A 327 11.73 -15.10 13.62
C LYS A 327 12.77 -15.90 12.83
N ILE A 328 14.03 -15.88 13.27
CA ILE A 328 15.18 -16.54 12.58
C ILE A 328 14.88 -18.00 12.15
N GLY A 329 14.03 -18.72 12.90
CA GLY A 329 13.58 -20.07 12.56
C GLY A 329 12.70 -20.17 11.30
N GLU A 330 11.77 -19.23 11.12
CA GLU A 330 10.85 -19.18 9.97
C GLU A 330 11.57 -18.77 8.68
N ILE A 331 12.56 -17.87 8.81
CA ILE A 331 13.46 -17.49 7.70
C ILE A 331 14.20 -18.72 7.17
N LYS A 332 14.73 -19.57 8.05
CA LYS A 332 15.42 -20.81 7.65
C LYS A 332 14.49 -21.77 6.91
N GLN A 333 13.21 -21.85 7.29
CA GLN A 333 12.24 -22.72 6.64
C GLN A 333 11.83 -22.20 5.25
N VAL A 334 11.60 -20.89 5.11
CA VAL A 334 11.33 -20.25 3.81
C VAL A 334 12.52 -20.38 2.87
N LEU A 335 13.74 -20.13 3.35
CA LEU A 335 14.97 -20.28 2.56
C LEU A 335 15.22 -21.73 2.12
N ARG A 336 14.91 -22.73 2.98
CA ARG A 336 14.95 -24.15 2.59
C ARG A 336 13.94 -24.46 1.47
N GLY A 337 12.72 -23.94 1.57
CA GLY A 337 11.69 -24.10 0.53
C GLY A 337 12.07 -23.48 -0.81
N LEU A 338 12.64 -22.27 -0.78
CA LEU A 338 13.14 -21.57 -1.99
C LEU A 338 14.32 -22.30 -2.62
N LYS A 339 15.29 -22.78 -1.81
CA LYS A 339 16.43 -23.56 -2.29
C LYS A 339 15.99 -24.87 -2.95
N LEU A 340 14.96 -25.54 -2.42
CA LEU A 340 14.40 -26.75 -3.00
C LEU A 340 13.68 -26.47 -4.34
N ARG A 341 12.89 -25.40 -4.40
CA ARG A 341 12.23 -24.95 -5.65
C ARG A 341 13.24 -24.57 -6.72
N TRP A 342 14.29 -23.83 -6.37
CA TRP A 342 15.34 -23.46 -7.30
C TRP A 342 16.08 -24.68 -7.86
N ARG A 343 16.43 -25.67 -7.01
CA ARG A 343 16.99 -26.96 -7.46
C ARG A 343 16.07 -27.70 -8.42
N ASN A 344 14.77 -27.73 -8.15
CA ASN A 344 13.79 -28.38 -9.03
C ASN A 344 13.61 -27.65 -10.36
N LEU A 345 13.64 -26.32 -10.36
CA LEU A 345 13.60 -25.51 -11.59
C LEU A 345 14.87 -25.71 -12.42
N ASN A 346 16.04 -25.75 -11.78
CA ASN A 346 17.30 -26.00 -12.48
C ASN A 346 17.35 -27.42 -13.05
N LYS A 347 16.88 -28.42 -12.31
CA LYS A 347 16.77 -29.80 -12.81
C LYS A 347 15.86 -29.88 -14.05
N LYS A 348 14.67 -29.27 -13.99
CA LYS A 348 13.76 -29.20 -15.16
C LYS A 348 14.35 -28.45 -16.34
N PHE A 349 15.15 -27.41 -16.10
CA PHE A 349 15.80 -26.65 -17.16
C PHE A 349 16.94 -27.42 -17.83
N VAL A 350 17.74 -28.15 -17.04
CA VAL A 350 18.80 -29.04 -17.54
C VAL A 350 18.19 -30.21 -18.30
N ASP A 351 17.19 -30.88 -17.73
CA ASP A 351 16.51 -32.02 -18.36
C ASP A 351 15.73 -31.58 -19.63
N GLY A 352 15.16 -30.37 -19.63
CA GLY A 352 14.46 -29.80 -20.77
C GLY A 352 15.36 -29.28 -21.89
N LYS A 353 16.61 -28.91 -21.59
CA LYS A 353 17.62 -28.57 -22.61
C LYS A 353 18.28 -29.80 -23.21
N CYS A 354 18.48 -30.87 -22.45
CA CYS A 354 19.01 -32.13 -23.00
C CYS A 354 18.05 -32.79 -24.00
N ARG A 355 16.73 -32.61 -23.86
CA ARG A 355 15.76 -33.13 -24.85
C ARG A 355 15.76 -32.40 -26.20
N LYS A 356 16.17 -31.14 -26.26
CA LYS A 356 16.18 -30.36 -27.52
C LYS A 356 17.46 -30.51 -28.34
N HIS A 357 18.38 -31.39 -27.94
CA HIS A 357 19.58 -31.76 -28.69
C HIS A 357 19.64 -33.25 -29.04
N LEU A 358 18.54 -33.97 -28.85
CA LEU A 358 18.40 -35.40 -29.18
C LEU A 358 17.11 -35.72 -29.95
N GLU A 359 16.49 -34.71 -30.56
CA GLU A 359 15.40 -34.86 -31.55
C GLU A 359 15.81 -34.20 -32.87
#